data_AF-A0AB36FQ98-F1
#
_entry.id   AF-A0AB36FQ98-F1
#
_cell.length_a   1.000
_cell.length_b   1.000
_cell.length_c   1.000
_cell.angle_alpha   90.00
_cell.angle_beta   90.00
_cell.angle_gamma   90.00
#
_symmetry.space_group_name_H-M   'P 1'
#
loop_
_entity.id
_entity.type
_entity.pdbx_description
1 polymer ?
#
loop_
_entity_poly.entity_id
_entity_poly.type
_entity_poly.pdbx_seq_one_letter_code
_entity_poly.pdbx_strand_id
1 'polypeptide(L)'
;MLAKMLKRFQAQRDCAVENPSINNTAVSLWKDTGQVYYLENTLKLTYQSNAGKITIEKLSMTSLPQVLAELQALDTVSTLARKETANQVDAFSVSVCGVTWQTADNGQSIRIKALPEAATLRSPTACFTKSQAIFKHAFMLEHDDLLTPASLSKPGIFTYNRISLNDFISQLALANEKLANGQKATVSVGHQNFETAFTDHEQSIIEQFIKHDETVFNQDERQRLLTDKG
;
A
#
# COMPACT_ATOMS: atom_id res chain seq x y z
N MET A 1 34.26 19.74 -53.14
CA MET A 1 33.13 19.16 -52.36
C MET A 1 33.49 18.75 -50.93
N LEU A 2 34.75 18.41 -50.60
CA LEU A 2 35.16 18.10 -49.22
C LEU A 2 35.06 19.28 -48.22
N ALA A 3 35.25 20.52 -48.66
CA ALA A 3 35.17 21.70 -47.77
C ALA A 3 33.77 21.96 -47.19
N LYS A 4 32.70 21.51 -47.88
CA LYS A 4 31.32 21.61 -47.37
C LYS A 4 30.98 20.51 -46.36
N MET A 5 31.67 19.37 -46.40
CA MET A 5 31.53 18.29 -45.41
C MET A 5 32.28 18.61 -44.12
N LEU A 6 33.48 19.19 -44.20
CA LEU A 6 34.26 19.60 -43.01
C LEU A 6 33.58 20.72 -42.20
N LYS A 7 32.90 21.67 -42.86
CA LYS A 7 32.10 22.70 -42.16
C LYS A 7 30.92 22.13 -41.36
N ARG A 8 30.36 20.99 -41.78
CA ARG A 8 29.29 20.32 -41.01
C ARG A 8 29.82 19.59 -39.77
N PHE A 9 31.07 19.14 -39.77
CA PHE A 9 31.70 18.53 -38.59
C PHE A 9 32.19 19.56 -37.56
N GLN A 10 32.56 20.78 -37.97
CA GLN A 10 32.88 21.87 -37.05
C GLN A 10 31.62 22.51 -36.46
N ALA A 11 30.54 22.68 -37.25
CA ALA A 11 29.26 23.16 -36.74
C ALA A 11 28.58 22.19 -35.75
N GLN A 12 28.96 20.90 -35.74
CA GLN A 12 28.53 19.94 -34.71
C GLN A 12 29.40 19.97 -33.44
N ARG A 13 30.60 20.58 -33.48
CA ARG A 13 31.44 20.82 -32.30
C ARG A 13 31.14 22.17 -31.63
N ASP A 14 30.63 23.13 -32.40
CA ASP A 14 30.30 24.48 -31.91
C ASP A 14 28.84 24.65 -31.48
N CYS A 15 28.03 23.58 -31.47
CA CYS A 15 26.99 23.46 -30.44
C CYS A 15 27.70 23.20 -29.11
N ALA A 16 28.43 24.23 -28.64
CA ALA A 16 28.60 24.43 -27.22
C ALA A 16 27.19 24.37 -26.66
N VAL A 17 26.87 23.23 -26.05
CA VAL A 17 25.89 23.17 -24.99
C VAL A 17 26.34 24.29 -24.06
N GLU A 18 25.68 25.44 -24.14
CA GLU A 18 25.56 26.31 -22.98
C GLU A 18 25.22 25.33 -21.88
N ASN A 19 26.18 25.07 -20.99
CA ASN A 19 25.86 24.38 -19.77
C ASN A 19 24.69 25.20 -19.23
N PRO A 20 23.45 24.67 -19.23
CA PRO A 20 22.51 25.25 -18.29
C PRO A 20 23.30 25.13 -17.00
N SER A 21 23.39 26.22 -16.23
CA SER A 21 23.67 26.01 -14.83
C SER A 21 22.69 24.92 -14.44
N ILE A 22 23.21 23.69 -14.26
CA ILE A 22 22.47 22.62 -13.64
C ILE A 22 22.43 23.16 -12.24
N ASN A 23 21.47 24.06 -12.01
CA ASN A 23 20.76 24.14 -10.78
C ASN A 23 20.33 22.69 -10.62
N ASN A 24 21.20 21.92 -9.95
CA ASN A 24 20.82 20.74 -9.22
C ASN A 24 19.83 21.30 -8.19
N THR A 25 18.62 21.66 -8.65
CA THR A 25 17.42 21.57 -7.85
C THR A 25 17.44 20.13 -7.42
N ALA A 26 18.03 19.91 -6.26
CA ALA A 26 18.33 18.60 -5.74
C ALA A 26 17.03 17.81 -5.81
N VAL A 27 17.00 16.82 -6.73
CA VAL A 27 15.93 15.83 -6.71
C VAL A 27 16.10 15.20 -5.33
N SER A 28 15.16 15.49 -4.43
CA SER A 28 15.24 15.05 -3.04
C SER A 28 15.46 13.54 -3.04
N LEU A 29 16.61 13.10 -2.54
CA LEU A 29 16.92 11.69 -2.46
C LEU A 29 16.11 11.12 -1.29
N TRP A 30 15.30 10.11 -1.60
CA TRP A 30 14.42 9.44 -0.66
C TRP A 30 14.99 8.06 -0.36
N LYS A 31 15.22 7.77 0.91
CA LYS A 31 15.77 6.51 1.37
C LYS A 31 14.72 5.71 2.12
N ASP A 32 14.43 4.49 1.68
CA ASP A 32 13.58 3.55 2.41
C ASP A 32 14.24 3.17 3.74
N THR A 33 13.44 3.12 4.81
CA THR A 33 13.92 2.69 6.12
C THR A 33 13.95 1.17 6.27
N GLY A 34 13.29 0.44 5.36
CA GLY A 34 13.12 -1.01 5.43
C GLY A 34 12.16 -1.48 6.53
N GLN A 35 11.56 -0.54 7.26
CA GLN A 35 10.64 -0.80 8.36
C GLN A 35 9.19 -0.84 7.86
N VAL A 36 8.39 -1.72 8.47
CA VAL A 36 6.97 -1.87 8.13
C VAL A 36 6.17 -1.92 9.42
N TYR A 37 5.22 -1.02 9.56
CA TYR A 37 4.23 -1.03 10.62
C TYR A 37 2.96 -1.71 10.10
N TYR A 38 2.54 -2.79 10.76
CA TYR A 38 1.39 -3.58 10.36
C TYR A 38 0.10 -3.02 10.95
N LEU A 39 -0.93 -2.85 10.13
CA LEU A 39 -2.22 -2.26 10.49
C LEU A 39 -3.22 -3.36 10.87
N GLU A 40 -3.32 -3.68 12.16
CA GLU A 40 -4.14 -4.81 12.65
C GLU A 40 -5.62 -4.75 12.23
N ASN A 41 -6.20 -3.57 12.07
CA ASN A 41 -7.58 -3.36 11.61
C ASN A 41 -7.84 -3.71 10.15
N THR A 42 -6.77 -3.89 9.36
CA THR A 42 -6.86 -4.29 7.95
C THR A 42 -6.83 -5.80 7.77
N LEU A 43 -6.95 -6.55 8.87
CA LEU A 43 -7.01 -8.00 8.84
C LEU A 43 -8.18 -8.47 7.97
N LYS A 44 -7.85 -9.23 6.94
CA LYS A 44 -8.80 -9.86 6.04
C LYS A 44 -8.53 -11.36 5.96
N LEU A 45 -9.62 -12.13 5.95
CA LEU A 45 -9.64 -13.56 5.66
C LEU A 45 -10.21 -13.77 4.26
N THR A 46 -9.50 -14.51 3.42
CA THR A 46 -9.94 -14.84 2.06
C THR A 46 -9.86 -16.34 1.81
N TYR A 47 -10.85 -16.89 1.12
CA TYR A 47 -10.89 -18.28 0.70
C TYR A 47 -11.86 -18.47 -0.47
N GLN A 48 -11.75 -19.60 -1.18
CA GLN A 48 -12.75 -20.01 -2.16
C GLN A 48 -13.89 -20.81 -1.48
N SER A 49 -15.11 -20.28 -1.54
CA SER A 49 -16.33 -21.00 -1.16
C SER A 49 -17.01 -21.65 -2.37
N ASN A 50 -18.04 -22.47 -2.10
CA ASN A 50 -18.91 -23.06 -3.11
C ASN A 50 -19.59 -22.01 -4.00
N ALA A 51 -19.84 -20.80 -3.49
CA ALA A 51 -20.46 -19.70 -4.24
C ALA A 51 -19.46 -18.75 -4.91
N GLY A 52 -18.18 -18.80 -4.58
CA GLY A 52 -17.19 -17.88 -5.16
C GLY A 52 -16.05 -17.55 -4.20
N LYS A 53 -15.22 -16.59 -4.59
CA LYS A 53 -14.18 -16.06 -3.69
C LYS A 53 -14.84 -15.21 -2.62
N ILE A 54 -14.61 -15.56 -1.36
CA ILE A 54 -15.12 -14.82 -0.20
C ILE A 54 -13.96 -14.07 0.44
N THR A 55 -14.21 -12.81 0.78
CA THR A 55 -13.31 -11.98 1.58
C THR A 55 -14.10 -11.43 2.76
N ILE A 56 -13.63 -11.72 3.97
CA ILE A 56 -14.16 -11.21 5.23
C ILE A 56 -13.14 -10.21 5.76
N GLU A 57 -13.56 -8.95 5.88
CA GLU A 57 -12.71 -7.83 6.31
C GLU A 57 -13.09 -7.36 7.72
N LYS A 58 -12.29 -6.45 8.28
CA LYS A 58 -12.47 -5.87 9.62
C LYS A 58 -12.55 -6.94 10.72
N LEU A 59 -11.78 -8.01 10.54
CA LEU A 59 -11.62 -9.03 11.56
C LEU A 59 -10.66 -8.52 12.64
N SER A 60 -10.84 -8.97 13.88
CA SER A 60 -9.81 -8.80 14.91
C SER A 60 -8.98 -10.07 15.02
N MET A 61 -7.76 -9.92 15.54
CA MET A 61 -6.91 -11.07 15.86
C MET A 61 -7.56 -12.00 16.90
N THR A 62 -8.47 -11.47 17.72
CA THR A 62 -9.23 -12.23 18.73
C THR A 62 -10.43 -12.97 18.16
N SER A 63 -11.12 -12.42 17.15
CA SER A 63 -12.31 -13.05 16.55
C SER A 63 -11.95 -14.07 15.46
N LEU A 64 -10.78 -13.94 14.84
CA LEU A 64 -10.35 -14.78 13.73
C LEU A 64 -10.39 -16.29 14.02
N PRO A 65 -9.92 -16.80 15.19
CA PRO A 65 -10.00 -18.23 15.50
C PRO A 65 -11.44 -18.75 15.53
N GLN A 66 -12.37 -17.97 16.08
CA GLN A 66 -13.78 -18.34 16.15
C GLN A 66 -14.40 -18.39 14.76
N VAL A 67 -14.17 -17.36 13.92
CA VAL A 67 -14.66 -17.32 12.54
C VAL A 67 -14.15 -18.52 11.74
N LEU A 68 -12.88 -18.88 11.91
CA LEU A 68 -12.32 -20.04 11.22
C LEU A 68 -12.95 -21.36 11.68
N ALA A 69 -13.21 -21.51 12.98
CA ALA A 69 -13.91 -22.68 13.51
C ALA A 69 -15.35 -22.79 12.99
N GLU A 70 -16.08 -21.68 12.93
CA GLU A 70 -17.44 -21.63 12.39
C GLU A 70 -17.46 -22.00 10.90
N LEU A 71 -16.54 -21.42 10.10
CA LEU A 71 -16.41 -21.75 8.67
C LEU A 71 -16.03 -23.20 8.41
N GLN A 72 -15.28 -23.83 9.32
CA GLN A 72 -14.95 -25.25 9.25
C GLN A 72 -16.12 -26.17 9.62
N ALA A 73 -17.00 -25.72 10.51
CA ALA A 73 -18.15 -26.49 10.97
C ALA A 73 -19.33 -26.45 9.99
N LEU A 74 -19.26 -25.60 8.95
CA LEU A 74 -20.29 -25.53 7.92
C LEU A 74 -20.42 -26.86 7.18
N ASP A 75 -21.67 -27.25 6.93
CA ASP A 75 -21.97 -28.35 6.03
C ASP A 75 -21.44 -28.05 4.62
N THR A 76 -20.85 -29.05 3.98
CA THR A 76 -20.40 -29.06 2.59
C THR A 76 -21.44 -28.56 1.58
N VAL A 77 -22.74 -28.66 1.87
CA VAL A 77 -23.83 -28.15 1.03
C VAL A 77 -23.97 -26.61 1.12
N SER A 78 -23.43 -25.99 2.17
CA SER A 78 -23.48 -24.54 2.38
C SER A 78 -22.77 -23.79 1.25
N THR A 79 -23.36 -22.67 0.82
CA THR A 79 -22.75 -21.75 -0.15
C THR A 79 -21.47 -21.08 0.39
N LEU A 80 -21.35 -20.99 1.71
CA LEU A 80 -20.18 -20.44 2.41
C LEU A 80 -19.15 -21.51 2.78
N ALA A 81 -19.48 -22.80 2.67
CA ALA A 81 -18.49 -23.85 2.89
C ALA A 81 -17.36 -23.73 1.87
N ARG A 82 -16.15 -24.10 2.30
CA ARG A 82 -14.97 -24.09 1.44
C ARG A 82 -15.18 -25.02 0.26
N LYS A 83 -14.84 -24.53 -0.92
CA LYS A 83 -14.90 -25.32 -2.15
C LYS A 83 -13.87 -26.43 -2.11
N GLU A 84 -14.33 -27.65 -2.33
CA GLU A 84 -13.48 -28.80 -2.59
C GLU A 84 -13.47 -29.09 -4.09
N THR A 85 -12.27 -29.17 -4.68
CA THR A 85 -12.09 -29.53 -6.09
C THR A 85 -11.04 -30.62 -6.17
N ALA A 86 -11.37 -31.75 -6.82
CA ALA A 86 -10.47 -32.90 -6.95
C ALA A 86 -9.86 -33.37 -5.60
N ASN A 87 -10.71 -33.49 -4.57
CA ASN A 87 -10.33 -33.88 -3.20
C ASN A 87 -9.31 -32.93 -2.54
N GLN A 88 -9.22 -31.69 -3.02
CA GLN A 88 -8.39 -30.64 -2.43
C GLN A 88 -9.28 -29.46 -2.06
N VAL A 89 -9.12 -29.00 -0.83
CA VAL A 89 -9.85 -27.84 -0.31
C VAL A 89 -8.95 -26.62 -0.42
N ASP A 90 -9.44 -25.54 -1.04
CA ASP A 90 -8.66 -24.32 -1.26
C ASP A 90 -8.24 -23.65 0.05
N ALA A 91 -7.05 -23.06 0.12
CA ALA A 91 -6.47 -22.57 1.37
C ALA A 91 -7.19 -21.33 1.94
N PHE A 92 -7.25 -21.26 3.27
CA PHE A 92 -7.51 -20.00 3.95
C PHE A 92 -6.28 -19.09 3.81
N SER A 93 -6.52 -17.82 3.52
CA SER A 93 -5.49 -16.78 3.45
C SER A 93 -5.88 -15.63 4.37
N VAL A 94 -5.14 -15.46 5.45
CA VAL A 94 -5.23 -14.33 6.38
C VAL A 94 -4.18 -13.31 5.93
N SER A 95 -4.53 -12.04 5.83
CA SER A 95 -3.57 -11.01 5.45
C SER A 95 -3.85 -9.68 6.11
N VAL A 96 -2.79 -8.89 6.25
CA VAL A 96 -2.75 -7.61 6.94
C VAL A 96 -1.99 -6.63 6.06
N CYS A 97 -2.51 -5.42 5.90
CA CYS A 97 -1.81 -4.31 5.26
C CYS A 97 -0.77 -3.73 6.21
N GLY A 98 0.23 -3.06 5.64
CA GLY A 98 1.23 -2.35 6.42
C GLY A 98 1.51 -0.99 5.81
N VAL A 99 2.23 -0.16 6.56
CA VAL A 99 2.78 1.10 6.07
C VAL A 99 4.28 1.09 6.25
N THR A 100 4.98 1.63 5.26
CA THR A 100 6.41 1.89 5.31
C THR A 100 6.68 3.35 5.01
N TRP A 101 7.91 3.82 5.24
CA TRP A 101 8.28 5.19 4.99
C TRP A 101 9.68 5.34 4.43
N GLN A 102 9.83 6.44 3.69
CA GLN A 102 11.09 6.95 3.21
C GLN A 102 11.43 8.24 3.97
N THR A 103 12.71 8.41 4.28
CA THR A 103 13.23 9.67 4.82
C THR A 103 14.02 10.37 3.72
N ALA A 104 13.80 11.68 3.57
CA ALA A 104 14.67 12.50 2.74
C ALA A 104 16.08 12.52 3.33
N ASP A 105 17.11 12.72 2.50
CA ASP A 105 18.52 12.77 2.95
C ASP A 105 18.80 13.78 4.07
N ASN A 106 18.02 14.86 4.12
CA ASN A 106 18.11 15.87 5.17
C ASN A 106 17.41 15.46 6.48
N GLY A 107 16.73 14.30 6.52
CA GLY A 107 15.98 13.78 7.67
C GLY A 107 14.73 14.57 8.05
N GLN A 108 14.40 15.64 7.31
CA GLN A 108 13.33 16.58 7.69
C GLN A 108 11.97 16.22 7.11
N SER A 109 11.93 15.35 6.10
CA SER A 109 10.69 14.97 5.42
C SER A 109 10.53 13.46 5.42
N ILE A 110 9.31 13.02 5.72
CA ILE A 110 8.90 11.62 5.74
C ILE A 110 7.84 11.43 4.68
N ARG A 111 8.01 10.42 3.83
CA ARG A 111 7.03 9.99 2.84
C ARG A 111 6.53 8.60 3.22
N ILE A 112 5.23 8.42 3.37
CA ILE A 112 4.61 7.14 3.71
C ILE A 112 4.14 6.42 2.45
N LYS A 113 4.25 5.09 2.44
CA LYS A 113 3.75 4.20 1.40
C LYS A 113 2.92 3.08 2.05
N ALA A 114 1.74 2.82 1.50
CA ALA A 114 0.89 1.72 1.92
C ALA A 114 1.28 0.42 1.21
N LEU A 115 1.29 -0.69 1.95
CA LEU A 115 1.69 -2.01 1.50
C LEU A 115 0.48 -2.95 1.55
N PRO A 116 -0.15 -3.25 0.40
CA PRO A 116 -1.23 -4.23 0.37
C PRO A 116 -0.65 -5.61 0.68
N GLU A 117 -1.30 -6.33 1.59
CA GLU A 117 -0.88 -7.68 1.99
C GLU A 117 0.59 -7.73 2.45
N ALA A 118 0.96 -6.78 3.31
CA ALA A 118 2.28 -6.68 3.92
C ALA A 118 2.66 -7.96 4.69
N ALA A 119 1.68 -8.57 5.36
CA ALA A 119 1.82 -9.88 5.96
C ALA A 119 0.69 -10.79 5.48
N THR A 120 1.01 -12.03 5.15
CA THR A 120 0.04 -13.02 4.67
C THR A 120 0.34 -14.37 5.28
N LEU A 121 -0.63 -14.98 5.93
CA LEU A 121 -0.61 -16.34 6.45
C LEU A 121 -1.58 -17.20 5.63
N ARG A 122 -1.06 -18.23 4.95
CA ARG A 122 -1.86 -19.17 4.17
C ARG A 122 -1.84 -20.54 4.82
N SER A 123 -2.98 -21.22 4.81
CA SER A 123 -3.05 -22.61 5.24
C SER A 123 -4.15 -23.40 4.52
N PRO A 124 -3.86 -24.62 4.03
CA PRO A 124 -4.87 -25.53 3.51
C PRO A 124 -5.73 -26.12 4.64
N THR A 125 -5.22 -26.16 5.87
CA THR A 125 -5.93 -26.65 7.06
C THR A 125 -6.27 -25.48 7.97
N ALA A 126 -7.48 -25.39 8.54
CA ALA A 126 -7.76 -24.26 9.44
C ALA A 126 -7.13 -24.39 10.84
N CYS A 127 -6.52 -25.54 11.15
CA CYS A 127 -5.62 -25.68 12.29
C CYS A 127 -4.19 -25.17 12.02
N PHE A 128 -3.90 -24.62 10.82
CA PHE A 128 -2.59 -24.08 10.43
C PHE A 128 -1.40 -25.04 10.59
N THR A 129 -1.65 -26.34 10.62
CA THR A 129 -0.60 -27.37 10.74
C THR A 129 0.33 -27.43 9.52
N LYS A 130 -0.16 -26.99 8.35
CA LYS A 130 0.60 -26.87 7.10
C LYS A 130 0.53 -25.44 6.57
N SER A 131 0.85 -24.48 7.42
CA SER A 131 0.79 -23.06 7.07
C SER A 131 2.10 -22.52 6.51
N GLN A 132 2.00 -21.38 5.83
CA GLN A 132 3.11 -20.56 5.42
C GLN A 132 2.75 -19.09 5.66
N ALA A 133 3.62 -18.36 6.35
CA ALA A 133 3.54 -16.90 6.46
C ALA A 133 4.58 -16.24 5.57
N ILE A 134 4.19 -15.11 5.00
CA ILE A 134 5.03 -14.25 4.16
C ILE A 134 4.93 -12.84 4.74
N PHE A 135 6.07 -12.27 5.09
CA PHE A 135 6.20 -10.88 5.55
C PHE A 135 7.00 -10.09 4.51
N LYS A 136 6.39 -9.07 3.92
CA LYS A 136 6.99 -8.17 2.94
C LYS A 136 7.55 -6.96 3.67
N HIS A 137 8.87 -6.80 3.61
CA HIS A 137 9.60 -5.62 4.05
C HIS A 137 9.97 -4.74 2.85
N ALA A 138 9.98 -3.43 3.09
CA ALA A 138 9.88 -2.41 2.04
C ALA A 138 11.04 -2.32 1.04
N PHE A 139 12.14 -3.07 1.24
CA PHE A 139 13.33 -2.95 0.42
C PHE A 139 13.08 -3.15 -1.09
N MET A 140 12.01 -3.84 -1.48
CA MET A 140 11.53 -3.86 -2.86
C MET A 140 10.01 -4.17 -2.86
N LEU A 141 9.16 -3.25 -2.42
CA LEU A 141 7.83 -3.21 -3.07
C LEU A 141 8.09 -2.75 -4.47
N GLU A 142 8.31 -3.75 -5.31
CA GLU A 142 8.39 -3.73 -6.75
C GLU A 142 7.73 -2.45 -7.27
N HIS A 143 8.56 -1.43 -7.47
CA HIS A 143 8.41 -0.72 -8.71
C HIS A 143 8.52 -1.83 -9.74
N ASP A 144 7.40 -2.20 -10.35
CA ASP A 144 7.32 -2.89 -11.63
C ASP A 144 7.90 -1.94 -12.70
N ASP A 145 9.09 -1.40 -12.43
CA ASP A 145 9.80 -0.51 -13.29
C ASP A 145 10.53 -1.39 -14.29
N LEU A 146 10.36 -1.05 -15.57
CA LEU A 146 10.89 -1.76 -16.74
C LEU A 146 12.42 -1.96 -16.70
N LEU A 147 13.10 -1.36 -15.71
CA LEU A 147 14.53 -1.27 -15.58
C LEU A 147 15.11 -2.12 -14.43
N THR A 148 14.29 -2.78 -13.60
CA THR A 148 14.81 -3.57 -12.47
C THR A 148 14.87 -5.05 -12.82
N PRO A 149 16.06 -5.66 -12.99
CA PRO A 149 16.15 -7.09 -13.29
C PRO A 149 15.61 -7.93 -12.13
N ALA A 150 14.78 -8.92 -12.44
CA ALA A 150 14.21 -9.84 -11.47
C ALA A 150 15.33 -10.62 -10.75
N SER A 151 15.61 -10.27 -9.51
CA SER A 151 16.55 -11.02 -8.66
C SER A 151 15.94 -12.36 -8.25
N LEU A 152 16.75 -13.44 -8.29
CA LEU A 152 16.40 -14.82 -7.91
C LEU A 152 16.07 -15.00 -6.43
N SER A 153 16.49 -14.07 -5.58
CA SER A 153 16.08 -13.95 -4.18
C SER A 153 15.46 -12.58 -4.02
N LYS A 154 14.21 -12.49 -3.55
CA LYS A 154 13.54 -11.20 -3.31
C LYS A 154 14.01 -10.66 -1.96
N PRO A 155 15.01 -9.74 -1.91
CA PRO A 155 15.45 -9.18 -0.64
C PRO A 155 14.26 -8.48 0.03
N GLY A 156 14.03 -8.77 1.31
CA GLY A 156 12.94 -8.18 2.08
C GLY A 156 11.64 -9.01 2.13
N ILE A 157 11.53 -10.17 1.47
CA ILE A 157 10.42 -11.09 1.72
C ILE A 157 10.90 -12.24 2.63
N PHE A 158 10.35 -12.30 3.83
CA PHE A 158 10.62 -13.39 4.78
C PHE A 158 9.48 -14.39 4.74
N THR A 159 9.83 -15.65 4.47
CA THR A 159 8.87 -16.76 4.43
C THR A 159 9.10 -17.69 5.61
N TYR A 160 8.06 -17.94 6.39
CA TYR A 160 8.07 -18.84 7.53
C TYR A 160 7.14 -20.01 7.22
N ASN A 161 7.67 -21.24 7.27
CA ASN A 161 6.88 -22.45 7.06
C ASN A 161 6.48 -23.06 8.40
N ARG A 162 5.29 -23.67 8.47
CA ARG A 162 4.73 -24.35 9.67
C ARG A 162 4.58 -23.41 10.87
N ILE A 163 4.10 -22.21 10.62
CA ILE A 163 3.89 -21.16 11.62
C ILE A 163 2.44 -21.16 12.11
N SER A 164 2.20 -21.23 13.42
CA SER A 164 0.82 -21.19 13.92
C SER A 164 0.20 -19.80 13.71
N LEU A 165 -1.13 -19.72 13.81
CA LEU A 165 -1.81 -18.43 13.80
C LEU A 165 -1.32 -17.52 14.94
N ASN A 166 -1.07 -18.09 16.13
CA ASN A 166 -0.57 -17.33 17.28
C ASN A 166 0.85 -16.81 17.05
N ASP A 167 1.72 -17.62 16.43
CA ASP A 167 3.08 -17.18 16.09
C ASP A 167 3.05 -16.05 15.06
N PHE A 168 2.16 -16.14 14.07
CA PHE A 168 1.94 -15.08 13.09
C PHE A 168 1.51 -13.76 13.75
N ILE A 169 0.52 -13.82 14.65
CA ILE A 169 0.05 -12.66 15.42
C ILE A 169 1.17 -12.09 16.29
N SER A 170 1.91 -12.95 16.97
CA SER A 170 3.01 -12.55 17.85
C SER A 170 4.13 -11.86 17.06
N GLN A 171 4.43 -12.34 15.86
CA GLN A 171 5.42 -11.73 14.97
C GLN A 171 5.01 -10.33 14.51
N LEU A 172 3.72 -10.10 14.22
CA LEU A 172 3.19 -8.77 13.90
C LEU A 172 3.35 -7.82 15.08
N ALA A 173 2.95 -8.26 16.28
CA ALA A 173 3.04 -7.47 17.50
C ALA A 173 4.50 -7.11 17.84
N LEU A 174 5.40 -8.09 17.77
CA LEU A 174 6.84 -7.88 17.99
C LEU A 174 7.45 -6.92 16.97
N ALA A 175 7.05 -7.01 15.71
CA ALA A 175 7.52 -6.09 14.67
C ALA A 175 7.04 -4.65 14.96
N ASN A 176 5.77 -4.47 15.31
CA ASN A 176 5.21 -3.17 15.67
C ASN A 176 5.82 -2.60 16.96
N GLU A 177 6.10 -3.43 17.97
CA GLU A 177 6.71 -3.02 19.24
C GLU A 177 8.16 -2.55 19.04
N LYS A 178 8.95 -3.26 18.22
CA LYS A 178 10.32 -2.84 17.87
C LYS A 178 10.37 -1.44 17.25
N LEU A 179 9.31 -1.04 16.54
CA LEU A 179 9.17 0.30 15.96
C LEU A 179 8.69 1.32 16.99
N ALA A 180 7.84 0.89 17.93
CA ALA A 180 7.28 1.75 18.98
C ALA A 180 8.36 2.38 19.87
N ASN A 181 9.47 1.67 20.12
CA ASN A 181 10.55 2.12 21.00
C ASN A 181 11.50 3.15 20.37
N GLY A 182 11.34 3.52 19.09
CA GLY A 182 12.23 4.49 18.43
C GLY A 182 11.57 5.49 17.48
N GLN A 183 10.39 5.20 16.91
CA GLN A 183 9.83 6.00 15.80
C GLN A 183 8.30 6.22 15.86
N LYS A 184 7.61 5.77 16.91
CA LYS A 184 6.14 5.95 17.02
C LYS A 184 5.70 7.43 17.01
N ALA A 185 6.55 8.33 17.51
CA ALA A 185 6.28 9.77 17.54
C ALA A 185 6.46 10.45 16.16
N THR A 186 7.24 9.85 15.26
CA THR A 186 7.49 10.35 13.90
C THR A 186 6.54 9.76 12.87
N VAL A 187 5.99 8.57 13.13
CA VAL A 187 4.93 7.95 12.32
C VAL A 187 3.58 8.43 12.86
N SER A 188 3.12 9.57 12.36
CA SER A 188 1.78 10.13 12.66
C SER A 188 0.62 9.30 12.11
N VAL A 189 0.90 8.11 11.56
CA VAL A 189 -0.06 7.21 10.91
C VAL A 189 -0.39 6.06 11.85
N GLY A 190 -1.45 6.25 12.63
CA GLY A 190 -2.16 5.20 13.34
C GLY A 190 -3.47 4.82 12.63
N HIS A 191 -4.21 3.89 13.23
CA HIS A 191 -5.56 3.52 12.83
C HIS A 191 -6.47 4.73 12.54
N GLN A 192 -6.38 5.71 13.44
CA GLN A 192 -7.23 6.90 13.46
C GLN A 192 -7.11 7.72 12.17
N ASN A 193 -5.96 7.66 11.48
CA ASN A 193 -5.74 8.35 10.22
C ASN A 193 -6.49 7.75 9.04
N PHE A 194 -7.11 6.56 9.20
CA PHE A 194 -7.89 5.88 8.18
C PHE A 194 -9.38 5.71 8.54
N GLU A 195 -9.82 6.32 9.65
CA GLU A 195 -11.25 6.34 10.01
C GLU A 195 -12.05 7.30 9.12
N THR A 196 -11.39 8.35 8.63
CA THR A 196 -11.95 9.33 7.71
C THR A 196 -11.26 9.21 6.35
N ALA A 197 -12.01 9.46 5.27
CA ALA A 197 -11.46 9.43 3.91
C ALA A 197 -10.44 10.55 3.66
N PHE A 198 -10.54 11.63 4.43
CA PHE A 198 -9.67 12.81 4.34
C PHE A 198 -9.18 13.17 5.74
N THR A 199 -7.97 13.70 5.81
CA THR A 199 -7.47 14.39 7.01
C THR A 199 -8.24 15.69 7.23
N ASP A 200 -8.24 16.25 8.45
CA ASP A 200 -8.90 17.53 8.75
C ASP A 200 -8.45 18.67 7.83
N HIS A 201 -7.17 18.64 7.44
CA HIS A 201 -6.61 19.61 6.50
C HIS A 201 -7.18 19.45 5.09
N GLU A 202 -7.21 18.22 4.57
CA GLU A 202 -7.78 17.92 3.25
C GLU A 202 -9.28 18.19 3.23
N GLN A 203 -10.00 17.82 4.29
CA GLN A 203 -11.42 18.10 4.47
C GLN A 203 -11.69 19.61 4.42
N SER A 204 -10.89 20.41 5.14
CA SER A 204 -10.98 21.87 5.15
C SER A 204 -10.74 22.49 3.76
N ILE A 205 -9.76 21.96 3.01
CA ILE A 205 -9.50 22.40 1.63
C ILE A 205 -10.69 22.05 0.72
N ILE A 206 -11.20 20.83 0.79
CA ILE A 206 -12.35 20.38 -0.01
C ILE A 206 -13.58 21.25 0.28
N GLU A 207 -13.86 21.52 1.55
CA GLU A 207 -14.96 22.39 1.96
C GLU A 207 -14.80 23.83 1.44
N GLN A 208 -13.57 24.35 1.39
CA GLN A 208 -13.31 25.66 0.80
C GLN A 208 -13.62 25.68 -0.71
N PHE A 209 -13.24 24.64 -1.44
CA PHE A 209 -13.54 24.54 -2.88
C PHE A 209 -15.04 24.40 -3.14
N ILE A 210 -15.76 23.56 -2.36
CA ILE A 210 -17.21 23.39 -2.48
C ILE A 210 -17.94 24.72 -2.20
N LYS A 211 -17.55 25.44 -1.14
CA LYS A 211 -18.15 26.75 -0.81
C LYS A 211 -17.83 27.81 -1.87
N HIS A 212 -16.65 27.75 -2.48
CA HIS A 212 -16.30 28.68 -3.56
C HIS A 212 -17.23 28.49 -4.77
N ASP A 213 -17.51 27.24 -5.16
CA ASP A 213 -18.45 26.93 -6.24
C ASP A 213 -19.88 27.40 -5.91
N GLU A 214 -20.37 27.22 -4.68
CA GLU A 214 -21.68 27.72 -4.27
C GLU A 214 -21.78 29.26 -4.34
N THR A 215 -20.69 29.97 -4.04
CA THR A 215 -20.64 31.43 -4.17
C THR A 215 -20.57 31.92 -5.61
N VAL A 216 -19.89 31.18 -6.49
CA VAL A 216 -19.80 31.50 -7.93
C VAL A 216 -21.14 31.23 -8.62
N PHE A 217 -21.79 30.10 -8.33
CA PHE A 217 -23.14 29.79 -8.86
C PHE A 217 -24.19 30.83 -8.43
N ASN A 218 -24.16 31.27 -7.17
CA ASN A 218 -25.08 32.31 -6.68
C ASN A 218 -24.82 33.70 -7.29
N GLN A 219 -23.57 34.00 -7.66
CA GLN A 219 -23.23 35.25 -8.36
C GLN A 219 -23.68 35.23 -9.82
N ASP A 220 -23.53 34.10 -10.52
CA ASP A 220 -23.97 33.92 -11.90
C ASP A 220 -25.51 33.94 -12.04
N GLU A 221 -26.25 33.33 -11.11
CA GLU A 221 -27.72 33.43 -11.09
C GLU A 221 -28.21 34.85 -10.81
N ARG A 222 -27.56 35.58 -9.88
CA ARG A 222 -27.88 36.99 -9.63
C ARG A 222 -27.57 37.88 -10.84
N GLN A 223 -26.48 37.64 -11.56
CA GLN A 223 -26.15 38.40 -12.76
C GLN A 223 -27.13 38.13 -13.92
N ARG A 224 -27.60 36.88 -14.09
CA ARG A 224 -28.63 36.54 -15.08
C ARG A 224 -30.00 37.16 -14.77
N LEU A 225 -30.38 37.27 -13.50
CA LEU A 225 -31.62 37.95 -13.08
C LEU A 225 -31.59 39.48 -13.26
N LEU A 226 -30.40 40.07 -13.35
CA LEU A 226 -30.22 41.52 -13.56
C LEU A 226 -30.16 41.91 -15.04
N THR A 227 -29.81 40.99 -15.95
CA THR A 227 -29.74 41.23 -17.39
C THR A 227 -31.04 40.95 -18.14
N ASP A 228 -32.02 40.29 -17.51
CA ASP A 228 -33.33 39.94 -18.11
C ASP A 228 -34.44 40.99 -17.84
N LYS A 229 -34.08 42.18 -17.35
CA LYS A 229 -34.99 43.33 -17.13
C LYS A 229 -34.61 44.59 -17.94
N GLY A 230 -34.02 44.40 -19.12
CA GLY A 230 -33.69 45.46 -20.07
C GLY A 230 -34.61 45.46 -21.28
#